data_AF-A0A1I7M0P3-F1
#
_entry.id   AF-A0A1I7M0P3-F1
#
_cell.length_a   1.000
_cell.length_b   1.000
_cell.length_c   1.000
_cell.angle_alpha   90.00
_cell.angle_beta   90.00
_cell.angle_gamma   90.00
#
_symmetry.space_group_name_H-M   'P 1'
#
loop_
_entity.id
_entity.type
_entity.pdbx_description
1 polymer ?
#
loop_
_entity_poly.entity_id
_entity_poly.type
_entity_poly.pdbx_seq_one_letter_code
_entity_poly.pdbx_strand_id
1 'polypeptide(L)'
;MNTQQITYAQHQVQHGIPALATAAPIEQDRLTEAQLMREEVEALCSHMLWLRSWWQAHGDGIRAVERQAAASVHDHFIDGAMFARGIARVAGFDIEQDRIRNYTWGRNTQTMHMVMRGAA
;
A
#
# COMPACT_ATOMS: atom_id res chain seq x y z
N MET A 1 51.30 59.09 -0.18
CA MET A 1 51.53 57.64 -0.25
C MET A 1 51.69 57.18 1.20
N ASN A 2 50.66 56.58 1.81
CA ASN A 2 50.33 55.12 1.80
C ASN A 2 51.36 54.27 2.57
N THR A 3 51.05 53.27 3.41
CA THR A 3 49.82 52.72 4.06
C THR A 3 50.28 51.59 5.03
N GLN A 4 49.68 51.20 6.16
CA GLN A 4 48.47 51.59 6.91
C GLN A 4 48.78 51.60 8.44
N GLN A 5 47.77 51.82 9.30
CA GLN A 5 47.72 51.30 10.69
C GLN A 5 46.65 50.19 10.76
N ILE A 6 46.88 49.10 11.50
CA ILE A 6 45.91 48.02 11.66
C ILE A 6 45.26 48.12 13.04
N THR A 7 44.02 48.62 13.08
CA THR A 7 43.13 48.61 14.26
C THR A 7 41.70 48.32 13.83
N TYR A 8 41.23 47.07 13.97
CA TYR A 8 39.81 46.72 14.05
C TYR A 8 39.69 45.50 14.99
N ALA A 9 39.17 45.68 16.21
CA ALA A 9 37.77 45.87 16.58
C ALA A 9 36.98 44.55 16.57
N GLN A 10 36.71 44.04 17.77
CA GLN A 10 35.83 42.89 18.00
C GLN A 10 34.45 43.16 17.37
N HIS A 11 33.97 42.26 16.51
CA HIS A 11 32.58 42.28 16.05
C HIS A 11 31.84 41.08 16.64
N GLN A 12 30.83 41.38 17.46
CA GLN A 12 29.88 40.38 17.95
C GLN A 12 29.01 39.91 16.79
N VAL A 13 28.90 38.61 16.57
CA VAL A 13 27.94 38.06 15.60
C VAL A 13 26.57 38.00 16.26
N GLN A 14 25.66 38.79 15.74
CA GLN A 14 24.31 38.97 16.25
C GLN A 14 23.43 37.76 15.87
N HIS A 15 22.98 36.98 16.86
CA HIS A 15 22.09 35.83 16.64
C HIS A 15 20.68 36.26 16.23
N GLY A 16 20.49 36.50 14.92
CA GLY A 16 19.16 36.66 14.33
C GLY A 16 18.45 35.30 14.23
N ILE A 17 17.39 35.11 15.02
CA ILE A 17 16.46 33.98 14.84
C ILE A 17 15.63 34.27 13.57
N PRO A 18 15.67 33.43 12.52
CA PRO A 18 14.79 33.61 11.37
C PRO A 18 13.34 33.39 11.80
N ALA A 19 12.44 34.25 11.29
CA ALA A 19 11.04 34.23 11.67
C ALA A 19 10.39 32.86 11.41
N LEU A 20 9.52 32.44 12.34
CA LEU A 20 8.75 31.22 12.22
C LEU A 20 7.84 31.31 10.99
N ALA A 21 8.26 30.70 9.88
CA ALA A 21 7.39 30.52 8.73
C ALA A 21 6.18 29.71 9.19
N THR A 22 4.99 30.29 9.08
CA THR A 22 3.74 29.63 9.44
C THR A 22 3.61 28.37 8.60
N ALA A 23 3.86 27.21 9.22
CA ALA A 23 3.65 25.94 8.56
C ALA A 23 2.17 25.89 8.15
N ALA A 24 1.93 25.89 6.83
CA ALA A 24 0.60 25.65 6.31
C ALA A 24 0.05 24.35 6.92
N PRO A 25 -1.26 24.24 7.17
CA PRO A 25 -1.84 22.98 7.61
C PRO A 25 -1.37 21.89 6.65
N ILE A 26 -0.80 20.83 7.20
CA ILE A 26 -0.50 19.62 6.41
C ILE A 26 -1.88 19.08 6.02
N GLU A 27 -2.31 19.41 4.80
CA GLU A 27 -3.49 18.81 4.19
C GLU A 27 -3.17 17.32 4.04
N GLN A 28 -3.59 16.55 5.05
CA GLN A 28 -3.46 15.11 5.04
C GLN A 28 -4.26 14.63 3.84
N ASP A 29 -3.55 14.08 2.86
CA ASP A 29 -4.09 13.60 1.57
C ASP A 29 -5.10 12.48 1.82
N ARG A 30 -6.33 12.88 2.12
CA ARG A 30 -7.39 12.02 2.61
C ARG A 30 -8.07 11.41 1.41
N LEU A 31 -7.57 10.24 1.01
CA LEU A 31 -8.12 9.41 -0.06
C LEU A 31 -9.65 9.42 -0.02
N THR A 32 -10.26 9.75 -1.16
CA THR A 32 -11.71 9.73 -1.33
C THR A 32 -12.25 8.30 -1.18
N GLU A 33 -13.53 8.16 -0.81
CA GLU A 33 -14.18 6.84 -0.70
C GLU A 33 -14.05 6.00 -1.98
N ALA A 34 -14.03 6.64 -3.15
CA ALA A 34 -13.81 5.98 -4.43
C ALA A 34 -12.37 5.43 -4.59
N GLN A 35 -11.36 6.14 -4.11
CA GLN A 35 -9.96 5.67 -4.10
C GLN A 35 -9.78 4.54 -3.09
N LEU A 36 -10.31 4.70 -1.88
CA LEU A 36 -10.33 3.68 -0.83
C LEU A 36 -10.98 2.38 -1.34
N MET A 37 -12.17 2.48 -1.96
CA MET A 37 -12.84 1.33 -2.58
C MET A 37 -12.03 0.71 -3.72
N ARG A 38 -11.34 1.52 -4.53
CA ARG A 38 -10.46 1.00 -5.61
C ARG A 38 -9.32 0.17 -5.03
N GLU A 39 -8.68 0.63 -3.95
CA GLU A 39 -7.60 -0.10 -3.26
C GLU A 39 -8.08 -1.42 -2.65
N GLU A 40 -9.25 -1.42 -1.98
CA GLU A 40 -9.82 -2.65 -1.40
C GLU A 40 -10.20 -3.67 -2.49
N VAL A 41 -10.71 -3.23 -3.63
CA VAL A 41 -11.00 -4.11 -4.78
C VAL A 41 -9.70 -4.62 -5.44
N GLU A 42 -8.63 -3.81 -5.51
CA GLU A 42 -7.31 -4.24 -5.96
C GLU A 42 -6.68 -5.29 -5.02
N ALA A 43 -6.83 -5.09 -3.70
CA ALA A 43 -6.43 -6.04 -2.67
C ALA A 43 -7.19 -7.37 -2.83
N LEU A 44 -8.52 -7.31 -2.97
CA LEU A 44 -9.37 -8.50 -3.16
C LEU A 44 -8.98 -9.28 -4.42
N CYS A 45 -8.72 -8.60 -5.54
CA CYS A 45 -8.27 -9.24 -6.77
C CYS A 45 -6.90 -9.93 -6.58
N SER A 46 -5.96 -9.25 -5.90
CA SER A 46 -4.64 -9.78 -5.59
C SER A 46 -4.71 -11.03 -4.71
N HIS A 47 -5.62 -11.05 -3.73
CA HIS A 47 -5.81 -12.18 -2.83
C HIS A 47 -6.43 -13.40 -3.51
N MET A 48 -7.43 -13.23 -4.37
CA MET A 48 -8.00 -14.34 -5.13
C MET A 48 -6.96 -14.97 -6.07
N LEU A 49 -6.06 -14.16 -6.63
CA LEU A 49 -4.93 -14.64 -7.43
C LEU A 49 -3.88 -15.36 -6.57
N TRP A 50 -3.63 -14.90 -5.34
CA TRP A 50 -2.79 -15.61 -4.38
C TRP A 50 -3.39 -16.95 -3.96
N LEU A 51 -4.68 -17.00 -3.60
CA LEU A 51 -5.39 -18.24 -3.26
C LEU A 51 -5.28 -19.27 -4.40
N ARG A 52 -5.42 -18.82 -5.65
CA ARG A 52 -5.19 -19.68 -6.82
C ARG A 52 -3.75 -20.20 -6.90
N SER A 53 -2.74 -19.34 -6.72
CA SER A 53 -1.34 -19.76 -6.76
C SER A 53 -0.99 -20.72 -5.61
N TRP A 54 -1.51 -20.47 -4.41
CA TRP A 54 -1.36 -21.35 -3.24
C TRP A 54 -2.03 -22.71 -3.49
N TRP A 55 -3.24 -22.71 -4.04
CA TRP A 55 -3.97 -23.92 -4.38
C TRP A 55 -3.27 -24.78 -5.44
N GLN A 56 -2.59 -24.15 -6.41
CA GLN A 56 -1.75 -24.88 -7.38
C GLN A 56 -0.54 -25.57 -6.74
N ALA A 57 -0.04 -25.07 -5.60
CA ALA A 57 1.10 -25.67 -4.90
C ALA A 57 0.68 -26.75 -3.87
N HIS A 58 -0.52 -26.66 -3.31
CA HIS A 58 -0.95 -27.48 -2.16
C HIS A 58 -2.20 -28.34 -2.39
N GLY A 59 -3.01 -28.03 -3.42
CA GLY A 59 -4.33 -28.63 -3.62
C GLY A 59 -4.31 -30.14 -3.83
N ASP A 60 -3.30 -30.68 -4.51
CA ASP A 60 -3.19 -32.13 -4.73
C ASP A 60 -2.87 -32.92 -3.45
N GLY A 61 -2.13 -32.31 -2.51
CA GLY A 61 -1.94 -32.89 -1.17
C GLY A 61 -3.24 -32.94 -0.37
N ILE A 62 -4.07 -31.89 -0.47
CA ILE A 62 -5.38 -31.82 0.20
C ILE A 62 -6.36 -32.82 -0.45
N ARG A 63 -6.37 -32.94 -1.78
CA ARG A 63 -7.13 -33.96 -2.54
C ARG A 63 -6.76 -35.39 -2.15
N ALA A 64 -5.52 -35.65 -1.77
CA ALA A 64 -5.09 -36.97 -1.32
C ALA A 64 -5.67 -37.36 0.04
N VAL A 65 -5.94 -36.37 0.91
CA VAL A 65 -6.48 -36.59 2.27
C VAL A 65 -8.01 -36.56 2.28
N GLU A 66 -8.64 -35.54 1.69
CA GLU A 66 -10.09 -35.38 1.70
C GLU A 66 -10.61 -34.80 0.36
N ARG A 67 -11.09 -35.69 -0.52
CA ARG A 67 -11.47 -35.35 -1.89
C ARG A 67 -12.71 -34.45 -1.98
N GLN A 68 -13.71 -34.60 -1.12
CA GLN A 68 -14.96 -33.86 -1.21
C GLN A 68 -14.75 -32.39 -0.81
N ALA A 69 -14.04 -32.15 0.30
CA ALA A 69 -13.67 -30.79 0.69
C ALA A 69 -12.74 -30.14 -0.35
N ALA A 70 -11.78 -30.91 -0.88
CA ALA A 70 -10.87 -30.42 -1.91
C ALA A 70 -11.59 -30.06 -3.23
N ALA A 71 -12.61 -30.80 -3.63
CA ALA A 71 -13.42 -30.49 -4.81
C ALA A 71 -14.21 -29.18 -4.61
N SER A 72 -14.92 -29.04 -3.48
CA SER A 72 -15.67 -27.81 -3.18
C SER A 72 -14.80 -26.56 -3.14
N VAL A 73 -13.60 -26.65 -2.54
CA VAL A 73 -12.66 -25.53 -2.46
C VAL A 73 -11.97 -25.26 -3.81
N HIS A 74 -11.81 -26.28 -4.66
CA HIS A 74 -11.22 -26.13 -5.99
C HIS A 74 -11.97 -25.08 -6.79
N ASP A 75 -13.28 -25.26 -6.99
CA ASP A 75 -14.09 -24.43 -7.87
C ASP A 75 -14.10 -22.97 -7.41
N HIS A 76 -14.23 -22.72 -6.10
CA HIS A 76 -14.12 -21.37 -5.51
C HIS A 76 -12.78 -20.68 -5.85
N PHE A 77 -11.66 -21.40 -5.79
CA PHE A 77 -10.34 -20.85 -6.10
C PHE A 77 -10.02 -20.79 -7.60
N ILE A 78 -10.67 -21.61 -8.44
CA ILE A 78 -10.56 -21.50 -9.89
C ILE A 78 -11.39 -20.31 -10.38
N ASP A 79 -12.67 -20.30 -10.10
CA ASP A 79 -13.64 -19.36 -10.65
C ASP A 79 -13.47 -17.97 -10.04
N GLY A 80 -13.29 -17.89 -8.72
CA GLY A 80 -13.05 -16.61 -8.05
C GLY A 80 -11.78 -15.90 -8.54
N ALA A 81 -10.74 -16.66 -8.91
CA ALA A 81 -9.54 -16.10 -9.55
C ALA A 81 -9.76 -15.70 -11.01
N MET A 82 -10.65 -16.36 -11.74
CA MET A 82 -11.08 -15.94 -13.08
C MET A 82 -11.87 -14.62 -13.02
N PHE A 83 -12.80 -14.48 -12.08
CA PHE A 83 -13.52 -13.22 -11.84
C PHE A 83 -12.55 -12.10 -11.44
N ALA A 84 -11.63 -12.36 -10.51
CA ALA A 84 -10.61 -11.39 -10.09
C ALA A 84 -9.73 -10.89 -11.26
N ARG A 85 -9.32 -11.78 -12.17
CA ARG A 85 -8.60 -11.39 -13.41
C ARG A 85 -9.44 -10.50 -14.32
N GLY A 86 -10.74 -10.78 -14.44
CA GLY A 86 -11.69 -9.95 -15.19
C GLY A 86 -11.78 -8.54 -14.62
N ILE A 87 -12.00 -8.44 -13.30
CA ILE A 87 -12.08 -7.16 -12.58
C ILE A 87 -10.76 -6.38 -12.71
N ALA A 88 -9.63 -7.01 -12.40
CA ALA A 88 -8.32 -6.38 -12.48
C ALA A 88 -8.00 -5.83 -13.87
N ARG A 89 -8.35 -6.57 -14.93
CA ARG A 89 -8.17 -6.13 -16.31
C ARG A 89 -9.03 -4.91 -16.67
N VAL A 90 -10.27 -4.84 -16.18
CA VAL A 90 -11.19 -3.72 -16.45
C VAL A 90 -10.81 -2.49 -15.61
N ALA A 91 -10.37 -2.68 -14.37
CA ALA A 91 -9.97 -1.61 -13.45
C ALA A 91 -8.54 -1.08 -13.65
N GLY A 92 -7.76 -1.72 -14.54
CA GLY A 92 -6.37 -1.37 -14.81
C GLY A 92 -5.44 -1.62 -13.62
N PHE A 93 -5.65 -2.70 -12.87
CA PHE A 93 -4.75 -3.10 -11.78
C PHE A 93 -3.54 -3.85 -12.34
N ASP A 94 -2.34 -3.45 -11.91
CA ASP A 94 -1.10 -4.15 -12.25
C ASP A 94 -0.76 -5.19 -11.16
N ILE A 95 -1.24 -6.42 -11.37
CA ILE A 95 -1.09 -7.52 -10.42
C ILE A 95 -0.09 -8.55 -10.97
N GLU A 96 1.20 -8.27 -10.74
CA GLU A 96 2.31 -9.15 -11.13
C GLU A 96 2.25 -10.54 -10.46
N GLN A 97 2.45 -11.61 -11.25
CA GLN A 97 2.41 -12.99 -10.75
C GLN A 97 3.51 -13.33 -9.72
N ASP A 98 4.68 -12.70 -9.80
CA ASP A 98 5.75 -12.96 -8.85
C ASP A 98 5.56 -12.20 -7.53
N ARG A 99 4.97 -11.00 -7.58
CA ARG A 99 4.46 -10.27 -6.40
C ARG A 99 3.33 -11.06 -5.70
N ILE A 100 2.46 -11.71 -6.47
CA ILE A 100 1.36 -12.53 -5.93
C ILE A 100 1.87 -13.63 -5.00
N ARG A 101 2.96 -14.37 -5.33
CA ARG A 101 3.39 -15.53 -4.51
C ARG A 101 3.69 -15.19 -3.05
N ASN A 102 4.20 -13.98 -2.80
CA ASN A 102 4.55 -13.47 -1.46
C ASN A 102 3.51 -12.46 -0.92
N TYR A 103 2.30 -12.45 -1.48
CA TYR A 103 1.24 -11.52 -1.11
C TYR A 103 0.82 -11.65 0.35
N THR A 104 0.62 -10.51 1.03
CA THR A 104 0.18 -10.45 2.42
C THR A 104 -1.02 -9.51 2.53
N TRP A 105 -2.21 -10.08 2.76
CA TRP A 105 -3.48 -9.34 2.88
C TRP A 105 -3.38 -8.12 3.81
N GLY A 106 -2.89 -8.33 5.03
CA GLY A 106 -2.83 -7.30 6.08
C GLY A 106 -1.86 -6.14 5.86
N ARG A 107 -1.11 -6.10 4.75
CA ARG A 107 -0.30 -4.92 4.36
C ARG A 107 -1.08 -3.92 3.50
N ASN A 108 -2.15 -4.33 2.82
CA ASN A 108 -3.01 -3.41 2.05
C ASN A 108 -4.17 -2.85 2.89
N THR A 109 -4.60 -3.53 3.96
CA THR A 109 -5.76 -3.12 4.77
C THR A 109 -5.48 -1.97 5.77
N GLN A 110 -4.35 -1.26 5.64
CA GLN A 110 -4.11 -0.04 6.41
C GLN A 110 -5.11 1.05 6.04
N THR A 111 -5.58 1.02 4.79
CA THR A 111 -6.71 1.79 4.23
C THR A 111 -7.96 1.68 5.12
N MET A 112 -8.48 0.47 5.37
CA MET A 112 -9.66 0.28 6.23
C MET A 112 -9.48 0.79 7.67
N HIS A 113 -8.28 0.66 8.25
CA HIS A 113 -7.97 1.17 9.59
C HIS A 113 -7.96 2.70 9.68
N MET A 114 -7.60 3.41 8.60
CA MET A 114 -7.67 4.87 8.54
C MET A 114 -9.11 5.37 8.38
N VAL A 115 -9.94 4.66 7.62
CA VAL A 115 -11.37 5.00 7.45
C VAL A 115 -12.14 4.88 8.77
N MET A 116 -12.04 3.75 9.47
CA MET A 116 -12.81 3.53 10.70
C MET A 116 -12.35 4.38 11.89
N ARG A 117 -11.11 4.91 11.89
CA ARG A 117 -10.65 5.83 12.94
C ARG A 117 -11.11 7.28 12.76
N GLY A 118 -11.65 7.64 11.59
CA GLY A 118 -12.13 8.99 11.30
C GLY A 118 -13.63 9.21 11.56
N ALA A 119 -14.31 8.26 12.23
CA ALA A 119 -15.77 8.21 12.40
C ALA A 119 -16.23 8.07 13.87
N ALA A 120 -15.39 8.50 14.82
CA ALA A 120 -15.66 8.49 16.26
C ALA A 120 -15.38 9.87 16.88
#